data_AF-A0A1S4BII3-F1
#
_entry.id   AF-A0A1S4BII3-F1
#
_cell.length_a   1.000
_cell.length_b   1.000
_cell.length_c   1.000
_cell.angle_alpha   90.00
_cell.angle_beta   90.00
_cell.angle_gamma   90.00
#
_symmetry.space_group_name_H-M   'P 1'
#
loop_
_entity.id
_entity.type
_entity.pdbx_description
1 polymer ?
#
loop_
_entity_poly.entity_id
_entity_poly.type
_entity_poly.pdbx_seq_one_letter_code
_entity_poly.pdbx_strand_id
1 'polypeptide(L)'
;MESVISEFEGILLKNPDPFCYFMLMAFEASGLIRFALLLILWPIIRVLELCGKGDVGLKFTIFVATAGIRISEIEAVARAVLPKFYFDDINMEAWKIFSSFDKRFVVTKTPRIMVERFVKEHLRADNVFGTELVVSKSGFATGFIKDEFDSISDRIAALFGDEQPSLGLGCSRFLSLCKEQSQPPFLSSKNEDYHHLIIKPLPVIFHDGRLVIRPTPFSSLIILLWIPFGIILAIIRIVIGLIFPFWIVPYLTPLFGGKIIVKGIPPPSASTTNSGVLFVCTHRTLMDPVVLSTVLQRKIPAVTYSISRLTKILSPIPTIGLTRIRDIDAQKIKRQLEKGNLAVCPEGTTCREPFLLRFSALFAELTDRIVPVAMNYRVGFFHATTARGWKAMDPIFFFMNPRPVYEVTFLNQLPMEATCSSGKSPHDVANYVQRILAATLGFECTNFTRKDKYRILAGNDGIVSQNSSTNYGIKKLVSTFLHVVSTRKKMIMSLF
;
A
#
# COMPACT_ATOMS: atom_id res chain seq x y z
N MET A 1 -28.53 13.30 23.28
CA MET A 1 -27.27 12.78 22.71
C MET A 1 -26.49 13.95 22.18
N GLU A 2 -25.26 14.12 22.61
CA GLU A 2 -24.42 15.23 22.17
C GLU A 2 -23.90 14.96 20.77
N SER A 3 -23.83 16.02 19.96
CA SER A 3 -23.39 15.94 18.58
C SER A 3 -22.28 16.94 18.28
N VAL A 4 -21.28 16.49 17.53
CA VAL A 4 -20.18 17.32 17.06
C VAL A 4 -20.17 17.38 15.54
N ILE A 5 -20.00 18.59 15.01
CA ILE A 5 -19.72 18.81 13.59
C ILE A 5 -18.28 19.31 13.46
N SER A 6 -17.49 18.66 12.63
CA SER A 6 -16.11 19.08 12.38
C SER A 6 -15.83 19.26 10.91
N GLU A 7 -15.13 20.35 10.58
CA GLU A 7 -14.49 20.51 9.27
C GLU A 7 -13.40 19.43 9.12
N PHE A 8 -13.26 18.90 7.91
CA PHE A 8 -12.30 17.83 7.65
C PHE A 8 -10.90 18.42 7.43
N GLU A 9 -10.75 19.27 6.42
CA GLU A 9 -9.51 19.97 6.11
C GLU A 9 -9.19 21.04 7.16
N GLY A 10 -7.94 21.09 7.62
CA GLY A 10 -7.47 22.12 8.57
C GLY A 10 -7.91 21.96 10.03
N ILE A 11 -8.82 21.03 10.32
CA ILE A 11 -9.27 20.72 11.69
C ILE A 11 -9.00 19.25 12.03
N LEU A 12 -9.76 18.30 11.45
CA LEU A 12 -9.51 16.87 11.66
C LEU A 12 -8.23 16.42 10.97
N LEU A 13 -7.92 17.02 9.82
CA LEU A 13 -6.62 16.94 9.16
C LEU A 13 -5.79 18.17 9.52
N LYS A 14 -4.49 17.99 9.72
CA LYS A 14 -3.56 19.09 10.01
C LYS A 14 -3.45 20.07 8.85
N ASN A 15 -3.53 19.59 7.61
CA ASN A 15 -3.37 20.45 6.43
C ASN A 15 -4.73 21.01 5.96
N PRO A 16 -4.88 22.34 5.84
CA PRO A 16 -6.08 22.94 5.26
C PRO A 16 -6.14 22.81 3.73
N ASP A 17 -5.01 22.57 3.05
CA ASP A 17 -4.97 22.46 1.60
C ASP A 17 -5.16 21.00 1.13
N PRO A 18 -6.29 20.67 0.45
CA PRO A 18 -6.54 19.32 -0.04
C PRO A 18 -5.76 18.96 -1.32
N PHE A 19 -4.96 19.87 -1.90
CA PHE A 19 -4.29 19.69 -3.18
C PHE A 19 -3.51 18.37 -3.29
N CYS A 20 -2.83 17.95 -2.22
CA CYS A 20 -2.07 16.70 -2.22
C CYS A 20 -2.95 15.44 -2.41
N TYR A 21 -4.20 15.45 -1.93
CA TYR A 21 -5.15 14.35 -2.12
C TYR A 21 -5.68 14.30 -3.56
N PHE A 22 -5.85 15.46 -4.20
CA PHE A 22 -6.16 15.52 -5.63
C PHE A 22 -4.99 15.10 -6.52
N MET A 23 -3.74 15.37 -6.10
CA MET A 23 -2.55 14.84 -6.77
C MET A 23 -2.50 13.31 -6.70
N LEU A 24 -2.83 12.71 -5.54
CA LEU A 24 -2.97 11.25 -5.42
C LEU A 24 -4.07 10.71 -6.34
N MET A 25 -5.21 11.40 -6.40
CA MET A 25 -6.31 11.03 -7.29
C MET A 25 -5.88 11.07 -8.77
N ALA A 26 -5.23 12.15 -9.19
CA ALA A 26 -4.71 12.32 -10.54
C ALA A 26 -3.71 11.20 -10.90
N PHE A 27 -2.78 10.88 -10.00
CA PHE A 27 -1.77 9.86 -10.24
C PHE A 27 -2.35 8.44 -10.30
N GLU A 28 -3.13 8.04 -9.30
CA GLU A 28 -3.57 6.64 -9.15
C GLU A 28 -4.80 6.29 -10.00
N ALA A 29 -5.68 7.26 -10.28
CA ALA A 29 -6.87 7.00 -11.10
C ALA A 29 -6.63 7.22 -12.60
N SER A 30 -5.58 7.95 -13.00
CA SER A 30 -5.34 8.30 -14.40
C SER A 30 -3.89 8.23 -14.89
N GLY A 31 -2.92 8.23 -13.98
CA GLY A 31 -1.51 8.20 -14.32
C GLY A 31 -0.86 9.58 -14.45
N LEU A 32 0.34 9.57 -15.04
CA LEU A 32 1.31 10.67 -14.96
C LEU A 32 0.90 11.95 -15.69
N ILE A 33 0.14 11.84 -16.78
CA ILE A 33 -0.23 13.01 -17.60
C ILE A 33 -1.10 13.97 -16.78
N ARG A 34 -2.14 13.45 -16.14
CA ARG A 34 -3.04 14.26 -15.29
C ARG A 34 -2.31 14.78 -14.05
N PHE A 35 -1.44 13.96 -13.45
CA PHE A 35 -0.59 14.39 -12.34
C PHE A 35 0.30 15.59 -12.71
N ALA A 36 0.95 15.54 -13.87
CA ALA A 36 1.77 16.65 -14.37
C ALA A 36 0.93 17.88 -14.71
N LEU A 37 -0.22 17.69 -15.37
CA LEU A 37 -1.14 18.79 -15.70
C LEU A 37 -1.62 19.53 -14.44
N LEU A 38 -2.05 18.79 -13.42
CA LEU A 38 -2.51 19.40 -12.17
C LEU A 38 -1.38 20.15 -11.46
N LEU A 39 -0.15 19.63 -11.49
CA LEU A 39 1.01 20.33 -10.95
C LEU A 39 1.34 21.63 -11.71
N ILE A 40 1.32 21.61 -13.04
CA ILE A 40 1.55 22.80 -13.88
C ILE A 40 0.54 23.90 -13.57
N LEU A 41 -0.70 23.51 -13.25
CA LEU A 41 -1.80 24.41 -12.94
C LEU A 41 -1.81 24.89 -11.47
N TRP A 42 -0.97 24.31 -10.60
CA TRP A 42 -0.91 24.68 -9.18
C TRP A 42 -0.66 26.19 -8.93
N PRO A 43 0.28 26.87 -9.63
CA PRO A 43 0.49 28.30 -9.43
C PRO A 43 -0.77 29.14 -9.72
N ILE A 44 -1.56 28.75 -10.72
CA ILE A 44 -2.82 29.44 -11.06
C ILE A 44 -3.85 29.24 -9.94
N ILE A 45 -3.95 28.02 -9.40
CA ILE A 45 -4.82 27.71 -8.25
C ILE A 45 -4.44 28.57 -7.04
N ARG A 46 -3.14 28.72 -6.75
CA ARG A 46 -2.66 29.57 -5.65
C ARG A 46 -2.95 31.04 -5.87
N VAL A 47 -2.81 31.55 -7.10
CA VAL A 47 -3.17 32.94 -7.43
C VAL A 47 -4.67 33.17 -7.20
N LEU A 48 -5.54 32.24 -7.63
CA LEU A 48 -6.98 32.34 -7.37
C LEU A 48 -7.29 32.40 -5.88
N GLU A 49 -6.62 31.58 -5.07
CA GLU A 49 -6.77 31.59 -3.61
C GLU A 49 -6.32 32.93 -2.99
N LEU A 50 -5.16 33.46 -3.41
CA LEU A 50 -4.66 34.76 -2.97
C LEU A 50 -5.58 35.92 -3.36
N CYS A 51 -6.28 35.81 -4.49
CA CYS A 51 -7.30 36.76 -4.93
C CYS A 51 -8.67 36.58 -4.24
N GLY A 52 -8.77 35.75 -3.20
CA GLY A 52 -10.01 35.48 -2.47
C GLY A 52 -11.01 34.59 -3.23
N LYS A 53 -10.60 33.97 -4.35
CA LYS A 53 -11.40 33.07 -5.18
C LYS A 53 -11.04 31.61 -4.94
N GLY A 54 -10.78 31.24 -3.69
CA GLY A 54 -10.37 29.88 -3.29
C GLY A 54 -11.35 28.80 -3.76
N ASP A 55 -12.65 29.07 -3.72
CA ASP A 55 -13.69 28.15 -4.19
C ASP A 55 -13.57 27.86 -5.70
N VAL A 56 -13.20 28.87 -6.51
CA VAL A 56 -12.95 28.68 -7.94
C VAL A 56 -11.69 27.83 -8.15
N GLY A 57 -10.64 28.07 -7.36
CA GLY A 57 -9.41 27.27 -7.36
C GLY A 57 -9.67 25.81 -7.01
N LEU A 58 -10.51 25.54 -6.01
CA LEU A 58 -10.90 24.19 -5.62
C LEU A 58 -11.74 23.50 -6.69
N LYS A 59 -12.75 24.17 -7.27
CA LYS A 59 -13.52 23.64 -8.41
C LYS A 59 -12.62 23.27 -9.59
N PHE A 60 -11.63 24.11 -9.89
CA PHE A 60 -10.66 23.86 -10.95
C PHE A 60 -9.78 22.62 -10.63
N THR A 61 -9.33 22.51 -9.38
CA THR A 61 -8.58 21.35 -8.89
C THR A 61 -9.40 20.05 -9.03
N ILE A 62 -10.66 20.05 -8.59
CA ILE A 62 -11.59 18.92 -8.71
C ILE A 62 -11.76 18.53 -10.18
N PHE A 63 -11.99 19.51 -11.05
CA PHE A 63 -12.20 19.30 -12.48
C PHE A 63 -11.00 18.59 -13.10
N VAL A 64 -9.79 19.14 -12.95
CA VAL A 64 -8.58 18.57 -13.53
C VAL A 64 -8.30 17.17 -12.97
N ALA A 65 -8.52 16.96 -11.68
CA ALA A 65 -8.25 15.69 -11.01
C ALA A 65 -9.23 14.56 -11.37
N THR A 66 -10.48 14.88 -11.74
CA THR A 66 -11.55 13.86 -11.86
C THR A 66 -12.23 13.79 -13.23
N ALA A 67 -12.12 14.82 -14.08
CA ALA A 67 -12.81 14.85 -15.37
C ALA A 67 -12.41 13.67 -16.27
N GLY A 68 -13.43 12.96 -16.78
CA GLY A 68 -13.27 11.81 -17.67
C GLY A 68 -12.80 10.52 -16.98
N ILE A 69 -12.75 10.48 -15.64
CA ILE A 69 -12.45 9.25 -14.88
C ILE A 69 -13.76 8.48 -14.62
N ARG A 70 -13.73 7.14 -14.74
CA ARG A 70 -14.89 6.32 -14.31
C ARG A 70 -15.09 6.45 -12.80
N ILE A 71 -16.32 6.57 -12.36
CA ILE A 71 -16.65 6.72 -10.94
C ILE A 71 -16.07 5.56 -10.10
N SER A 72 -16.09 4.33 -10.64
CA SER A 72 -15.53 3.14 -9.99
C SER A 72 -14.01 3.24 -9.74
N GLU A 73 -13.26 3.96 -10.57
CA GLU A 73 -11.83 4.19 -10.35
C GLU A 73 -11.59 5.23 -9.24
N ILE A 74 -12.41 6.29 -9.19
CA ILE A 74 -12.38 7.28 -8.11
C ILE A 74 -12.69 6.60 -6.77
N GLU A 75 -13.77 5.80 -6.71
CA GLU A 75 -14.13 5.01 -5.53
C GLU A 75 -13.00 4.06 -5.11
N ALA A 76 -12.35 3.42 -6.07
CA ALA A 76 -11.29 2.48 -5.77
C ALA A 76 -10.04 3.19 -5.23
N VAL A 77 -9.73 4.41 -5.68
CA VAL A 77 -8.63 5.22 -5.13
C VAL A 77 -9.00 5.80 -3.76
N ALA A 78 -10.22 6.29 -3.60
CA ALA A 78 -10.75 6.77 -2.32
C ALA A 78 -10.77 5.69 -1.25
N ARG A 79 -10.99 4.43 -1.66
CA ARG A 79 -10.95 3.25 -0.79
C ARG A 79 -9.55 2.77 -0.49
N ALA A 80 -8.66 2.72 -1.48
CA ALA A 80 -7.42 2.00 -1.35
C ALA A 80 -6.21 2.90 -1.08
N VAL A 81 -6.20 4.14 -1.60
CA VAL A 81 -5.02 5.02 -1.57
C VAL A 81 -5.18 6.10 -0.50
N LEU A 82 -6.23 6.91 -0.61
CA LEU A 82 -6.41 8.11 0.22
C LEU A 82 -6.40 7.86 1.74
N PRO A 83 -6.98 6.76 2.26
CA PRO A 83 -7.05 6.52 3.70
C PRO A 83 -5.70 6.59 4.41
N LYS A 84 -4.63 6.07 3.79
CA LYS A 84 -3.30 6.12 4.39
C LYS A 84 -2.81 7.56 4.58
N PHE A 85 -3.00 8.40 3.57
CA PHE A 85 -2.54 9.78 3.60
C PHE A 85 -3.39 10.68 4.49
N TYR A 86 -4.70 10.39 4.61
CA TYR A 86 -5.55 11.04 5.59
C TYR A 86 -5.18 10.62 7.01
N PHE A 87 -4.97 9.33 7.26
CA PHE A 87 -4.60 8.81 8.58
C PHE A 87 -3.31 9.44 9.10
N ASP A 88 -2.30 9.57 8.24
CA ASP A 88 -1.03 10.23 8.59
C ASP A 88 -1.18 11.74 8.85
N ASP A 89 -2.27 12.35 8.36
CA ASP A 89 -2.55 13.78 8.56
C ASP A 89 -3.50 14.09 9.71
N ILE A 90 -4.00 13.10 10.44
CA ILE A 90 -4.95 13.34 11.53
C ILE A 90 -4.34 14.29 12.57
N ASN A 91 -5.08 15.35 12.90
CA ASN A 91 -4.83 16.16 14.06
C ASN A 91 -5.36 15.45 15.32
N MET A 92 -4.44 14.90 16.11
CA MET A 92 -4.80 14.14 17.31
C MET A 92 -5.47 14.98 18.39
N GLU A 93 -5.30 16.31 18.40
CA GLU A 93 -5.99 17.19 19.36
C GLU A 93 -7.46 17.36 18.98
N ALA A 94 -7.73 17.71 17.72
CA ALA A 94 -9.10 17.77 17.19
C ALA A 94 -9.80 16.41 17.31
N TRP A 95 -9.08 15.32 17.03
CA TRP A 95 -9.62 13.96 17.16
C TRP A 95 -10.07 13.62 18.58
N LYS A 96 -9.30 14.01 19.62
CA LYS A 96 -9.69 13.75 21.02
C LYS A 96 -11.06 14.34 21.33
N ILE A 97 -11.29 15.58 20.89
CA ILE A 97 -12.58 16.25 21.06
C ILE A 97 -13.64 15.56 20.20
N PHE A 98 -13.37 15.37 18.90
CA PHE A 98 -14.35 14.76 18.00
C PHE A 98 -14.79 13.34 18.42
N SER A 99 -13.88 12.56 19.01
CA SER A 99 -14.12 11.19 19.42
C SER A 99 -14.84 11.03 20.77
N SER A 100 -14.98 12.11 21.55
CA SER A 100 -15.70 12.07 22.83
C SER A 100 -17.23 12.16 22.67
N PHE A 101 -17.71 12.60 21.52
CA PHE A 101 -19.15 12.73 21.24
C PHE A 101 -19.77 11.43 20.71
N ASP A 102 -21.07 11.26 21.00
CA ASP A 102 -21.86 10.11 20.51
C ASP A 102 -22.12 10.21 19.01
N LYS A 103 -22.64 11.36 18.56
CA LYS A 103 -22.95 11.61 17.15
C LYS A 103 -21.92 12.51 16.49
N ARG A 104 -21.36 12.08 15.37
CA ARG A 104 -20.17 12.63 14.74
C ARG A 104 -20.43 12.95 13.27
N PHE A 105 -20.35 14.22 12.92
CA PHE A 105 -20.59 14.71 11.57
C PHE A 105 -19.33 15.37 11.02
N VAL A 106 -18.98 15.04 9.78
CA VAL A 106 -17.84 15.64 9.09
C VAL A 106 -18.32 16.52 7.96
N VAL A 107 -17.74 17.71 7.84
CA VAL A 107 -18.01 18.65 6.76
C VAL A 107 -16.77 18.82 5.92
N THR A 108 -16.91 18.79 4.60
CA THR A 108 -15.79 19.01 3.67
C THR A 108 -16.27 19.69 2.40
N LYS A 109 -15.42 20.55 1.83
CA LYS A 109 -15.65 21.07 0.48
C LYS A 109 -15.22 20.07 -0.61
N THR A 110 -14.42 19.07 -0.27
CA THR A 110 -14.00 18.06 -1.25
C THR A 110 -15.15 17.13 -1.62
N PRO A 111 -15.06 16.45 -2.78
CA PRO A 111 -16.09 15.49 -3.17
C PRO A 111 -16.29 14.41 -2.12
N ARG A 112 -17.54 14.20 -1.65
CA ARG A 112 -17.89 13.25 -0.59
C ARG A 112 -17.30 11.86 -0.84
N ILE A 113 -17.37 11.40 -2.08
CA ILE A 113 -16.84 10.10 -2.54
C ILE A 113 -15.36 9.88 -2.22
N MET A 114 -14.55 10.94 -2.11
CA MET A 114 -13.13 10.85 -1.79
C MET A 114 -12.86 10.66 -0.29
N VAL A 115 -13.76 11.15 0.57
CA VAL A 115 -13.53 11.27 2.02
C VAL A 115 -14.38 10.28 2.82
N GLU A 116 -15.62 10.05 2.38
CA GLU A 116 -16.67 9.40 3.16
C GLU A 116 -16.25 8.07 3.76
N ARG A 117 -15.63 7.22 2.96
CA ARG A 117 -15.20 5.92 3.42
C ARG A 117 -14.17 6.01 4.55
N PHE A 118 -13.18 6.89 4.40
CA PHE A 118 -12.14 7.05 5.41
C PHE A 118 -12.74 7.51 6.75
N VAL A 119 -13.58 8.55 6.72
CA VAL A 119 -14.13 9.12 7.96
C VAL A 119 -15.16 8.21 8.61
N LYS A 120 -15.94 7.43 7.84
CA LYS A 120 -16.86 6.43 8.40
C LYS A 120 -16.11 5.22 8.96
N GLU A 121 -15.18 4.63 8.20
CA GLU A 121 -14.50 3.39 8.61
C GLU A 121 -13.41 3.63 9.66
N HIS A 122 -12.67 4.73 9.57
CA HIS A 122 -11.51 5.00 10.45
C HIS A 122 -11.79 6.00 11.57
N LEU A 123 -12.63 7.00 11.32
CA LEU A 123 -13.00 8.03 12.31
C LEU A 123 -14.37 7.79 12.96
N ARG A 124 -15.12 6.77 12.52
CA ARG A 124 -16.47 6.43 13.02
C ARG A 124 -17.44 7.60 12.96
N ALA A 125 -17.36 8.41 11.91
CA ALA A 125 -18.35 9.44 11.64
C ALA A 125 -19.69 8.80 11.23
N ASP A 126 -20.81 9.35 11.69
CA ASP A 126 -22.15 8.90 11.32
C ASP A 126 -22.53 9.38 9.91
N ASN A 127 -22.17 10.63 9.60
CA ASN A 127 -22.48 11.23 8.31
C ASN A 127 -21.43 12.25 7.85
N VAL A 128 -21.40 12.48 6.55
CA VAL A 128 -20.42 13.33 5.86
C VAL A 128 -21.13 14.25 4.90
N PHE A 129 -20.96 15.55 5.10
CA PHE A 129 -21.47 16.58 4.22
C PHE A 129 -20.34 17.05 3.32
N GLY A 130 -20.30 16.50 2.11
CA GLY A 130 -19.33 16.83 1.07
C GLY A 130 -19.99 17.34 -0.21
N THR A 131 -19.20 17.79 -1.18
CA THR A 131 -19.72 18.10 -2.51
C THR A 131 -19.98 16.83 -3.30
N GLU A 132 -20.94 16.86 -4.22
CA GLU A 132 -21.28 15.71 -5.06
C GLU A 132 -20.77 15.92 -6.48
N LEU A 133 -20.06 14.94 -7.05
CA LEU A 133 -19.64 15.00 -8.45
C LEU A 133 -20.83 14.80 -9.38
N VAL A 134 -20.82 15.54 -10.49
CA VAL A 134 -21.72 15.29 -11.62
C VAL A 134 -21.18 14.10 -12.41
N VAL A 135 -22.03 13.10 -12.60
CA VAL A 135 -21.68 11.85 -13.28
C VAL A 135 -22.49 11.74 -14.58
N SER A 136 -21.82 11.41 -15.67
CA SER A 136 -22.46 11.15 -16.96
C SER A 136 -23.32 9.88 -16.90
N LYS A 137 -24.27 9.74 -17.84
CA LYS A 137 -25.05 8.50 -17.99
C LYS A 137 -24.18 7.25 -18.22
N SER A 138 -22.97 7.43 -18.76
CA SER A 138 -21.99 6.37 -19.01
C SER A 138 -21.10 6.05 -17.80
N GLY A 139 -21.33 6.67 -16.63
CA GLY A 139 -20.59 6.39 -15.39
C GLY A 139 -19.25 7.09 -15.26
N PHE A 140 -19.02 8.17 -16.01
CA PHE A 140 -17.79 8.99 -15.94
C PHE A 140 -18.05 10.29 -15.17
N ALA A 141 -17.12 10.68 -14.31
CA ALA A 141 -17.16 11.98 -13.67
C ALA A 141 -16.91 13.09 -14.71
N THR A 142 -17.76 14.11 -14.74
CA THR A 142 -17.60 15.26 -15.65
C THR A 142 -16.53 16.24 -15.16
N GLY A 143 -16.16 16.15 -13.88
CA GLY A 143 -15.26 17.08 -13.19
C GLY A 143 -15.98 18.24 -12.51
N PHE A 144 -17.28 18.40 -12.72
CA PHE A 144 -18.09 19.43 -12.07
C PHE A 144 -18.75 18.90 -10.79
N ILE A 145 -19.05 19.80 -9.86
CA ILE A 145 -19.85 19.52 -8.67
C ILE A 145 -21.31 19.92 -8.90
N LYS A 146 -22.26 19.20 -8.29
CA LYS A 146 -23.70 19.43 -8.44
C LYS A 146 -24.16 20.73 -7.80
N ASP A 147 -23.68 20.97 -6.58
CA ASP A 147 -24.13 22.06 -5.72
C ASP A 147 -22.97 23.02 -5.41
N GLU A 148 -23.30 24.28 -5.15
CA GLU A 148 -22.36 25.27 -4.63
C GLU A 148 -21.91 24.93 -3.21
N PHE A 149 -20.72 25.37 -2.79
CA PHE A 149 -20.20 25.04 -1.46
C PHE A 149 -21.09 25.58 -0.33
N ASP A 150 -21.79 26.70 -0.53
CA ASP A 150 -22.70 27.27 0.47
C ASP A 150 -23.89 26.34 0.80
N SER A 151 -24.33 25.49 -0.15
CA SER A 151 -25.42 24.51 0.05
C SER A 151 -25.12 23.46 1.12
N ILE A 152 -23.85 23.30 1.50
CA ILE A 152 -23.45 22.39 2.58
C ILE A 152 -24.11 22.83 3.88
N SER A 153 -24.12 24.14 4.17
CA SER A 153 -24.72 24.68 5.39
C SER A 153 -26.23 24.46 5.43
N ASP A 154 -26.91 24.61 4.27
CA ASP A 154 -28.34 24.37 4.15
C ASP A 154 -28.69 22.89 4.41
N ARG A 155 -27.87 21.96 3.93
CA ARG A 155 -28.05 20.51 4.18
C ARG A 155 -27.80 20.14 5.65
N ILE A 156 -26.90 20.85 6.33
CA ILE A 156 -26.71 20.69 7.78
C ILE A 156 -27.95 21.21 8.51
N ALA A 157 -28.40 22.44 8.23
CA ALA A 157 -29.60 23.00 8.83
C ALA A 157 -30.83 22.11 8.60
N ALA A 158 -31.00 21.56 7.39
CA ALA A 158 -32.09 20.64 7.08
C ALA A 158 -32.02 19.31 7.85
N LEU A 159 -30.84 18.82 8.20
CA LEU A 159 -30.71 17.58 8.99
C LEU A 159 -31.09 17.80 10.45
N PHE A 160 -30.69 18.92 11.03
CA PHE A 160 -30.91 19.20 12.45
C PHE A 160 -32.24 19.91 12.73
N GLY A 161 -32.87 20.53 11.72
CA GLY A 161 -34.13 21.24 11.87
C GLY A 161 -33.99 22.38 12.88
N ASP A 162 -34.79 22.34 13.94
CA ASP A 162 -34.73 23.30 15.05
C ASP A 162 -33.69 22.92 16.13
N GLU A 163 -33.15 21.70 16.09
CA GLU A 163 -32.07 21.31 16.99
C GLU A 163 -30.73 21.91 16.53
N GLN A 164 -29.85 22.22 17.48
CA GLN A 164 -28.50 22.71 17.18
C GLN A 164 -27.46 21.70 17.65
N PRO A 165 -26.42 21.43 16.83
CA PRO A 165 -25.27 20.64 17.27
C PRO A 165 -24.63 21.22 18.53
N SER A 166 -24.17 20.34 19.41
CA SER A 166 -23.55 20.74 20.68
C SER A 166 -22.27 21.53 20.43
N LEU A 167 -21.43 21.06 19.50
CA LEU A 167 -20.12 21.66 19.23
C LEU A 167 -19.79 21.70 17.74
N GLY A 168 -19.30 22.85 17.27
CA GLY A 168 -18.70 23.03 15.97
C GLY A 168 -17.17 23.18 16.07
N LEU A 169 -16.43 22.32 15.36
CA LEU A 169 -14.97 22.38 15.22
C LEU A 169 -14.64 22.86 13.80
N GLY A 170 -14.14 24.09 13.65
CA GLY A 170 -14.06 24.70 12.31
C GLY A 170 -13.67 26.15 12.30
N CYS A 171 -13.50 26.68 11.09
CA CYS A 171 -13.41 28.12 10.83
C CYS A 171 -14.48 28.60 9.82
N SER A 172 -15.44 27.75 9.50
CA SER A 172 -16.37 27.94 8.39
C SER A 172 -17.77 28.40 8.83
N ARG A 173 -18.57 28.82 7.85
CA ARG A 173 -19.89 29.43 8.06
C ARG A 173 -20.89 28.54 8.82
N PHE A 174 -20.72 27.21 8.81
CA PHE A 174 -21.63 26.30 9.52
C PHE A 174 -21.53 26.41 11.05
N LEU A 175 -20.47 27.02 11.59
CA LEU A 175 -20.30 27.19 13.04
C LEU A 175 -21.43 28.00 13.68
N SER A 176 -22.03 28.94 12.93
CA SER A 176 -23.19 29.71 13.41
C SER A 176 -24.42 28.84 13.70
N LEU A 177 -24.46 27.62 13.18
CA LEU A 177 -25.52 26.65 13.45
C LEU A 177 -25.28 25.86 14.76
N CYS A 178 -24.08 25.94 15.35
CA CYS A 178 -23.68 25.17 16.53
C CYS A 178 -23.81 25.98 17.83
N LYS A 179 -24.13 25.31 18.94
CA LYS A 179 -24.28 25.94 20.27
C LYS A 179 -22.95 26.47 20.81
N GLU A 180 -21.90 25.65 20.75
CA GLU A 180 -20.53 26.05 21.06
C GLU A 180 -19.65 25.96 19.80
N GLN A 181 -18.63 26.81 19.76
CA GLN A 181 -17.65 26.84 18.68
C GLN A 181 -16.25 26.71 19.27
N SER A 182 -15.43 25.85 18.69
CA SER A 182 -14.04 25.71 19.09
C SER A 182 -13.12 25.80 17.88
N GLN A 183 -12.12 26.66 17.99
CA GLN A 183 -11.12 26.92 16.96
C GLN A 183 -9.73 26.50 17.46
N PRO A 184 -8.82 26.07 16.55
CA PRO A 184 -7.43 25.88 16.90
C PRO A 184 -6.78 27.20 17.36
N PRO A 185 -5.91 27.19 18.39
CA PRO A 185 -5.50 26.05 19.19
C PRO A 185 -6.57 25.65 20.21
N PHE A 186 -6.84 24.35 20.33
CA PHE A 186 -7.79 23.82 21.30
C PHE A 186 -7.21 23.96 22.71
N LEU A 187 -7.49 25.06 23.40
CA LEU A 187 -6.94 25.39 24.72
C LEU A 187 -7.34 24.34 25.77
N SER A 188 -6.34 23.89 26.54
CA SER A 188 -6.48 22.83 27.55
C SER A 188 -7.38 23.13 28.76
N SER A 189 -7.94 24.33 28.88
CA SER A 189 -8.63 24.75 30.11
C SER A 189 -10.02 24.15 30.32
N LYS A 190 -10.60 23.47 29.31
CA LYS A 190 -11.84 22.67 29.45
C LYS A 190 -11.60 21.15 29.30
N ASN A 191 -10.33 20.69 29.33
CA ASN A 191 -9.98 19.30 29.00
C ASN A 191 -10.05 18.30 30.15
N GLU A 192 -10.39 18.72 31.37
CA GLU A 192 -10.41 17.82 32.53
C GLU A 192 -11.63 16.86 32.54
N ASP A 193 -12.72 17.17 31.84
CA ASP A 193 -13.93 16.33 31.84
C ASP A 193 -13.99 15.29 30.70
N TYR A 194 -13.14 15.39 29.66
CA TYR A 194 -13.13 14.44 28.53
C TYR A 194 -12.19 13.25 28.78
N HIS A 195 -12.16 12.72 30.01
CA HIS A 195 -11.40 11.53 30.38
C HIS A 195 -12.06 10.21 29.95
N HIS A 196 -13.16 10.26 29.21
CA HIS A 196 -13.73 9.06 28.60
C HIS A 196 -12.75 8.47 27.56
N LEU A 197 -12.50 7.16 27.68
CA LEU A 197 -11.73 6.28 26.80
C LEU A 197 -11.42 6.90 25.42
N ILE A 198 -10.24 7.50 25.26
CA ILE A 198 -9.80 8.02 23.95
C ILE A 198 -9.78 6.82 22.98
N ILE A 199 -10.78 6.76 22.12
CA ILE A 199 -10.84 5.76 21.06
C ILE A 199 -9.74 6.13 20.08
N LYS A 200 -8.70 5.30 19.97
CA LYS A 200 -7.70 5.49 18.91
C LYS A 200 -8.39 5.37 17.54
N PRO A 201 -8.04 6.22 16.55
CA PRO A 201 -8.52 6.04 15.19
C PRO A 201 -8.20 4.62 14.72
N LEU A 202 -9.11 3.98 13.99
CA LEU A 202 -8.87 2.62 13.51
C LEU A 202 -7.71 2.66 12.49
N PRO A 203 -6.62 1.88 12.67
CA PRO A 203 -5.45 1.97 11.80
C PRO A 203 -5.75 1.52 10.37
N VAL A 204 -5.10 2.16 9.40
CA VAL A 204 -5.14 1.76 7.98
C VAL A 204 -4.13 0.63 7.76
N ILE A 205 -4.57 -0.61 7.95
CA ILE A 205 -3.72 -1.81 7.75
C ILE A 205 -3.49 -2.08 6.26
N PHE A 206 -4.53 -1.90 5.45
CA PHE A 206 -4.48 -2.14 4.02
C PHE A 206 -4.63 -0.85 3.24
N HIS A 207 -3.61 -0.55 2.45
CA HIS A 207 -3.69 0.44 1.38
C HIS A 207 -3.02 -0.07 0.12
N ASP A 208 -3.43 0.51 -0.99
CA ASP A 208 -2.90 0.30 -2.31
C ASP A 208 -2.52 1.64 -2.91
N GLY A 209 -1.43 1.71 -3.67
CA GLY A 209 -0.88 2.94 -4.19
C GLY A 209 0.60 2.78 -4.49
N ARG A 210 1.10 3.52 -5.47
CA ARG A 210 2.51 3.53 -5.86
C ARG A 210 3.31 4.57 -5.11
N LEU A 211 2.74 5.71 -4.75
CA LEU A 211 3.49 6.76 -4.04
C LEU A 211 3.62 6.43 -2.55
N VAL A 212 4.84 6.57 -2.02
CA VAL A 212 5.14 6.45 -0.58
C VAL A 212 5.00 7.81 0.10
N ILE A 213 5.49 8.87 -0.57
CA ILE A 213 5.50 10.23 -0.03
C ILE A 213 4.21 10.94 -0.42
N ARG A 214 3.70 11.77 0.49
CA ARG A 214 2.58 12.68 0.21
C ARG A 214 2.99 13.65 -0.92
N PRO A 215 2.25 13.69 -2.05
CA PRO A 215 2.62 14.52 -3.20
C PRO A 215 2.22 15.99 -2.98
N THR A 216 2.98 16.69 -2.15
CA THR A 216 3.00 18.17 -2.14
C THR A 216 3.47 18.71 -3.49
N PRO A 217 3.22 19.96 -3.87
CA PRO A 217 3.69 20.52 -5.15
C PRO A 217 5.19 20.31 -5.37
N PHE A 218 6.01 20.58 -4.34
CA PHE A 218 7.45 20.39 -4.40
C PHE A 218 7.86 18.92 -4.56
N SER A 219 7.32 18.01 -3.75
CA SER A 219 7.64 16.58 -3.87
C SER A 219 7.12 15.98 -5.17
N SER A 220 5.98 16.45 -5.67
CA SER A 220 5.42 16.06 -6.98
C SER A 220 6.34 16.45 -8.13
N LEU A 221 6.93 17.65 -8.07
CA LEU A 221 7.94 18.10 -9.04
C LEU A 221 9.15 17.17 -9.02
N ILE A 222 9.69 16.86 -7.83
CA ILE A 222 10.82 15.94 -7.67
C ILE A 222 10.48 14.57 -8.25
N ILE A 223 9.30 14.03 -7.94
CA ILE A 223 8.85 12.73 -8.44
C ILE A 223 8.79 12.74 -9.98
N LEU A 224 8.20 13.77 -10.58
CA LEU A 224 8.11 13.89 -12.04
C LEU A 224 9.47 13.97 -12.71
N LEU A 225 10.36 14.82 -12.19
CA LEU A 225 11.72 14.94 -12.71
C LEU A 225 12.51 13.65 -12.53
N TRP A 226 12.27 12.91 -11.44
CA TRP A 226 12.95 11.66 -11.16
C TRP A 226 12.52 10.50 -12.05
N ILE A 227 11.25 10.41 -12.45
CA ILE A 227 10.71 9.23 -13.15
C ILE A 227 11.54 8.79 -14.37
N PRO A 228 11.93 9.67 -15.31
CA PRO A 228 12.78 9.28 -16.44
C PRO A 228 14.10 8.64 -15.99
N PHE A 229 14.80 9.25 -15.04
CA PHE A 229 16.05 8.72 -14.49
C PHE A 229 15.83 7.42 -13.72
N GLY A 230 14.76 7.35 -12.94
CA GLY A 230 14.36 6.17 -12.18
C GLY A 230 14.07 4.98 -13.07
N ILE A 231 13.43 5.18 -14.24
CA ILE A 231 13.18 4.10 -15.21
C ILE A 231 14.50 3.55 -15.75
N ILE A 232 15.44 4.42 -16.16
CA ILE A 232 16.76 4.01 -16.65
C ILE A 232 17.52 3.25 -15.55
N LEU A 233 17.53 3.78 -14.33
CA LEU A 233 18.17 3.15 -13.18
C LEU A 233 17.55 1.78 -12.85
N ALA A 234 16.23 1.67 -12.96
CA ALA A 234 15.52 0.41 -12.74
C ALA A 234 15.92 -0.64 -13.77
N ILE A 235 16.04 -0.28 -15.05
CA ILE A 235 16.52 -1.17 -16.11
C ILE A 235 17.93 -1.66 -15.79
N ILE A 236 18.85 -0.75 -15.43
CA ILE A 236 20.24 -1.12 -15.09
C ILE A 236 20.25 -2.13 -13.93
N ARG A 237 19.54 -1.85 -12.83
CA ARG A 237 19.49 -2.72 -11.65
C ARG A 237 18.86 -4.09 -11.96
N ILE A 238 17.80 -4.13 -12.75
CA ILE A 238 17.18 -5.39 -13.20
C ILE A 238 18.18 -6.19 -14.05
N VAL A 239 18.84 -5.55 -15.01
CA VAL A 239 19.85 -6.20 -15.86
C VAL A 239 20.99 -6.78 -15.02
N ILE A 240 21.47 -6.05 -14.02
CA ILE A 240 22.49 -6.54 -13.09
C ILE A 240 22.05 -7.84 -12.42
N GLY A 241 20.85 -7.86 -11.84
CA GLY A 241 20.31 -9.04 -11.15
C GLY A 241 20.00 -10.23 -12.05
N LEU A 242 19.87 -10.02 -13.37
CA LEU A 242 19.59 -11.10 -14.34
C LEU A 242 20.85 -11.67 -15.00
N ILE A 243 21.86 -10.83 -15.22
CA ILE A 243 23.06 -11.19 -15.97
C ILE A 243 24.17 -11.69 -15.04
N PHE A 244 24.38 -11.02 -13.90
CA PHE A 244 25.51 -11.33 -13.04
C PHE A 244 25.20 -12.46 -12.05
N PRO A 245 26.20 -13.30 -11.71
CA PRO A 245 26.05 -14.32 -10.68
C PRO A 245 25.84 -13.67 -9.30
N PHE A 246 25.15 -14.41 -8.41
CA PHE A 246 24.76 -13.89 -7.09
C PHE A 246 25.92 -13.37 -6.23
N TRP A 247 27.14 -13.83 -6.45
CA TRP A 247 28.30 -13.42 -5.64
C TRP A 247 28.81 -12.04 -6.05
N ILE A 248 28.56 -11.60 -7.29
CA ILE A 248 28.92 -10.25 -7.76
C ILE A 248 27.85 -9.21 -7.37
N VAL A 249 26.57 -9.62 -7.36
CA VAL A 249 25.42 -8.72 -7.15
C VAL A 249 25.54 -7.84 -5.89
N PRO A 250 25.97 -8.34 -4.71
CA PRO A 250 26.17 -7.53 -3.51
C PRO A 250 27.17 -6.39 -3.67
N TYR A 251 28.18 -6.53 -4.55
CA TYR A 251 29.18 -5.50 -4.80
C TYR A 251 28.68 -4.45 -5.80
N LEU A 252 27.88 -4.85 -6.79
CA LEU A 252 27.31 -3.92 -7.78
C LEU A 252 26.12 -3.14 -7.23
N THR A 253 25.32 -3.74 -6.34
CA THR A 253 24.08 -3.14 -5.84
C THR A 253 24.29 -1.77 -5.17
N PRO A 254 25.31 -1.58 -4.30
CA PRO A 254 25.64 -0.28 -3.70
C PRO A 254 26.03 0.82 -4.70
N LEU A 255 26.74 0.47 -5.79
CA LEU A 255 27.15 1.43 -6.82
C LEU A 255 25.94 2.10 -7.48
N PHE A 256 24.85 1.34 -7.61
CA PHE A 256 23.60 1.84 -8.13
C PHE A 256 22.64 2.27 -7.02
N GLY A 257 23.09 2.50 -5.78
CA GLY A 257 22.29 3.05 -4.68
C GLY A 257 21.40 2.05 -3.93
N GLY A 258 21.43 0.77 -4.26
CA GLY A 258 20.74 -0.25 -3.48
C GLY A 258 21.54 -0.69 -2.25
N LYS A 259 20.86 -1.16 -1.20
CA LYS A 259 21.55 -1.71 -0.02
C LYS A 259 20.88 -3.00 0.43
N ILE A 260 21.66 -4.03 0.71
CA ILE A 260 21.18 -5.27 1.33
C ILE A 260 21.83 -5.37 2.71
N ILE A 261 21.00 -5.52 3.74
CA ILE A 261 21.42 -5.71 5.12
C ILE A 261 21.10 -7.15 5.49
N VAL A 262 22.11 -7.88 5.94
CA VAL A 262 21.96 -9.27 6.39
C VAL A 262 22.20 -9.31 7.90
N LYS A 263 21.26 -9.93 8.62
CA LYS A 263 21.34 -10.17 10.06
C LYS A 263 21.17 -11.66 10.34
N GLY A 264 21.80 -12.13 11.41
CA GLY A 264 21.86 -13.55 11.74
C GLY A 264 22.82 -14.32 10.82
N ILE A 265 22.90 -15.63 11.02
CA ILE A 265 23.82 -16.52 10.31
C ILE A 265 23.04 -17.27 9.22
N PRO A 266 23.31 -17.04 7.93
CA PRO A 266 22.66 -17.78 6.86
C PRO A 266 23.01 -19.28 6.96
N PRO A 267 22.04 -20.20 6.88
CA PRO A 267 22.32 -21.62 7.04
C PRO A 267 23.18 -22.15 5.89
N PRO A 268 24.12 -23.08 6.18
CA PRO A 268 24.99 -23.67 5.17
C PRO A 268 24.19 -24.43 4.11
N SER A 269 24.83 -24.80 3.00
CA SER A 269 24.17 -25.64 2.00
C SER A 269 23.90 -27.01 2.60
N ALA A 270 22.72 -27.58 2.31
CA ALA A 270 22.41 -28.93 2.78
C ALA A 270 23.40 -29.92 2.13
N SER A 271 23.88 -30.89 2.92
CA SER A 271 24.55 -32.07 2.38
C SER A 271 23.56 -32.89 1.54
N THR A 272 24.06 -33.59 0.52
CA THR A 272 23.30 -34.39 -0.47
C THR A 272 22.41 -35.49 0.13
N THR A 273 22.50 -35.74 1.43
CA THR A 273 21.87 -36.88 2.12
C THR A 273 20.58 -36.55 2.88
N ASN A 274 20.18 -35.28 3.04
CA ASN A 274 18.99 -34.91 3.82
C ASN A 274 17.96 -34.09 3.00
N SER A 275 16.67 -34.23 3.36
CA SER A 275 15.54 -33.46 2.81
C SER A 275 15.78 -31.94 2.93
N GLY A 276 15.33 -31.15 1.96
CA GLY A 276 15.57 -29.71 1.93
C GLY A 276 15.04 -28.94 3.14
N VAL A 277 15.68 -27.81 3.45
CA VAL A 277 15.21 -26.84 4.44
C VAL A 277 14.14 -25.94 3.82
N LEU A 278 13.06 -25.72 4.55
CA LEU A 278 12.00 -24.79 4.17
C LEU A 278 12.24 -23.42 4.82
N PHE A 279 12.56 -22.43 4.00
CA PHE A 279 12.66 -21.03 4.41
C PHE A 279 11.27 -20.41 4.45
N VAL A 280 10.81 -20.08 5.66
CA VAL A 280 9.51 -19.46 5.89
C VAL A 280 9.71 -17.96 6.04
N CYS A 281 9.34 -17.22 5.01
CA CYS A 281 9.63 -15.80 4.87
C CYS A 281 8.41 -14.94 5.15
N THR A 282 8.59 -13.78 5.79
CA THR A 282 7.58 -12.70 5.68
C THR A 282 7.50 -12.23 4.23
N HIS A 283 6.35 -11.68 3.82
CA HIS A 283 6.11 -11.30 2.44
C HIS A 283 5.84 -9.80 2.29
N ARG A 284 6.82 -9.07 1.78
CA ARG A 284 6.78 -7.62 1.65
C ARG A 284 6.77 -7.18 0.19
N THR A 285 7.55 -7.86 -0.65
CA THR A 285 7.60 -7.56 -2.09
C THR A 285 7.79 -8.84 -2.92
N LEU A 286 7.62 -8.75 -4.24
CA LEU A 286 7.96 -9.87 -5.12
C LEU A 286 9.46 -10.22 -5.13
N MET A 287 10.31 -9.32 -4.62
CA MET A 287 11.76 -9.52 -4.55
C MET A 287 12.19 -10.37 -3.36
N ASP A 288 11.31 -10.69 -2.39
CA ASP A 288 11.71 -11.41 -1.16
C ASP A 288 12.51 -12.68 -1.48
N PRO A 289 12.03 -13.61 -2.33
CA PRO A 289 12.75 -14.87 -2.55
C PRO A 289 13.99 -14.70 -3.45
N VAL A 290 14.00 -13.64 -4.27
CA VAL A 290 15.17 -13.28 -5.10
C VAL A 290 16.29 -12.78 -4.20
N VAL A 291 15.99 -11.85 -3.29
CA VAL A 291 16.97 -11.32 -2.33
C VAL A 291 17.46 -12.43 -1.39
N LEU A 292 16.57 -13.31 -0.93
CA LEU A 292 16.95 -14.50 -0.16
C LEU A 292 17.99 -15.35 -0.90
N SER A 293 17.76 -15.62 -2.19
CA SER A 293 18.69 -16.41 -3.02
C SER A 293 20.02 -15.70 -3.25
N THR A 294 19.99 -14.38 -3.45
CA THR A 294 21.21 -13.57 -3.55
C THR A 294 22.02 -13.62 -2.25
N VAL A 295 21.38 -13.48 -1.10
CA VAL A 295 22.07 -13.52 0.21
C VAL A 295 22.63 -14.91 0.51
N LEU A 296 21.88 -15.97 0.19
CA LEU A 296 22.34 -17.35 0.37
C LEU A 296 23.36 -17.82 -0.68
N GLN A 297 23.62 -17.01 -1.71
CA GLN A 297 24.54 -17.32 -2.80
C GLN A 297 24.16 -18.60 -3.58
N ARG A 298 22.87 -18.94 -3.60
CA ARG A 298 22.33 -20.12 -4.29
C ARG A 298 20.88 -19.92 -4.70
N LYS A 299 20.46 -20.55 -5.79
CA LYS A 299 19.08 -20.46 -6.30
C LYS A 299 18.14 -21.24 -5.38
N ILE A 300 17.29 -20.52 -4.64
CA ILE A 300 16.21 -21.14 -3.85
C ILE A 300 14.91 -21.02 -4.65
N PRO A 301 14.30 -22.14 -5.09
CA PRO A 301 12.97 -22.12 -5.66
C PRO A 301 11.95 -21.50 -4.71
N ALA A 302 10.99 -20.75 -5.24
CA ALA A 302 9.96 -20.09 -4.44
C ALA A 302 8.55 -20.51 -4.89
N VAL A 303 7.67 -20.80 -3.92
CA VAL A 303 6.26 -21.05 -4.19
C VAL A 303 5.44 -19.76 -4.19
N THR A 304 4.56 -19.62 -5.18
CA THR A 304 3.90 -18.35 -5.46
C THR A 304 2.46 -18.58 -5.93
N TYR A 305 1.50 -17.83 -5.38
CA TYR A 305 0.07 -17.99 -5.72
C TYR A 305 -0.36 -17.22 -6.96
N SER A 306 0.32 -16.13 -7.30
CA SER A 306 -0.11 -15.21 -8.37
C SER A 306 1.07 -14.39 -8.88
N ILE A 307 1.78 -14.92 -9.87
CA ILE A 307 2.86 -14.21 -10.56
C ILE A 307 2.50 -14.09 -12.04
N SER A 308 2.74 -12.91 -12.62
CA SER A 308 2.51 -12.69 -14.05
C SER A 308 3.47 -13.55 -14.90
N ARG A 309 3.04 -13.98 -16.09
CA ARG A 309 3.91 -14.76 -17.00
C ARG A 309 5.23 -14.04 -17.28
N LEU A 310 5.17 -12.72 -17.44
CA LEU A 310 6.34 -11.88 -17.66
C LEU A 310 7.31 -11.92 -16.48
N THR A 311 6.80 -11.73 -15.26
CA THR A 311 7.61 -11.81 -14.03
C THR A 311 8.23 -13.20 -13.85
N LYS A 312 7.52 -14.26 -14.25
CA LYS A 312 8.04 -15.63 -14.23
C LYS A 312 9.21 -15.82 -15.20
N ILE A 313 9.12 -15.28 -16.41
CA ILE A 313 10.20 -15.32 -17.42
C ILE A 313 11.42 -14.52 -16.96
N LEU A 314 11.17 -13.35 -16.37
CA LEU A 314 12.20 -12.46 -15.84
C LEU A 314 12.72 -12.87 -14.47
N SER A 315 12.29 -14.00 -13.90
CA SER A 315 12.78 -14.39 -12.58
C SER A 315 14.19 -14.99 -12.67
N PRO A 316 15.14 -14.55 -11.84
CA PRO A 316 16.47 -15.18 -11.77
C PRO A 316 16.44 -16.53 -11.05
N ILE A 317 15.33 -16.86 -10.39
CA ILE A 317 15.12 -18.07 -9.59
C ILE A 317 13.94 -18.90 -10.10
N PRO A 318 13.90 -20.22 -9.84
CA PRO A 318 12.74 -21.04 -10.16
C PRO A 318 11.50 -20.59 -9.37
N THR A 319 10.37 -20.41 -10.06
CA THR A 319 9.08 -20.07 -9.42
C THR A 319 8.05 -21.15 -9.67
N ILE A 320 7.50 -21.67 -8.58
CA ILE A 320 6.51 -22.76 -8.59
C ILE A 320 5.12 -22.13 -8.35
N GLY A 321 4.22 -22.34 -9.30
CA GLY A 321 2.85 -21.82 -9.23
C GLY A 321 1.96 -22.72 -8.38
N LEU A 322 1.37 -22.14 -7.34
CA LEU A 322 0.35 -22.76 -6.50
C LEU A 322 -1.05 -22.57 -7.10
N THR A 323 -1.91 -23.55 -6.88
CA THR A 323 -3.26 -23.68 -7.47
C THR A 323 -4.37 -23.27 -6.52
N ARG A 324 -4.05 -22.98 -5.25
CA ARG A 324 -5.01 -22.66 -4.16
C ARG A 324 -5.89 -23.85 -3.78
N ILE A 325 -5.51 -25.05 -4.20
CA ILE A 325 -6.12 -26.31 -3.78
C ILE A 325 -5.10 -26.98 -2.85
N ARG A 326 -5.51 -27.15 -1.59
CA ARG A 326 -4.62 -27.55 -0.49
C ARG A 326 -3.82 -28.81 -0.81
N ASP A 327 -4.48 -29.87 -1.25
CA ASP A 327 -3.84 -31.18 -1.45
C ASP A 327 -2.86 -31.17 -2.64
N ILE A 328 -3.23 -30.49 -3.72
CA ILE A 328 -2.36 -30.31 -4.90
C ILE A 328 -1.13 -29.48 -4.53
N ASP A 329 -1.32 -28.40 -3.78
CA ASP A 329 -0.24 -27.51 -3.37
C ASP A 329 0.68 -28.21 -2.36
N ALA A 330 0.14 -29.00 -1.43
CA ALA A 330 0.88 -29.83 -0.49
C ALA A 330 1.82 -30.80 -1.22
N GLN A 331 1.29 -31.57 -2.17
CA GLN A 331 2.07 -32.54 -2.96
C GLN A 331 3.18 -31.85 -3.77
N LYS A 332 2.88 -30.68 -4.36
CA LYS A 332 3.89 -29.90 -5.10
C LYS A 332 5.01 -29.41 -4.19
N ILE A 333 4.68 -28.94 -3.00
CA ILE A 333 5.68 -28.47 -2.02
C ILE A 333 6.56 -29.64 -1.56
N LYS A 334 5.96 -30.79 -1.18
CA LYS A 334 6.73 -31.99 -0.78
C LYS A 334 7.74 -32.42 -1.83
N ARG A 335 7.30 -32.55 -3.09
CA ARG A 335 8.18 -32.92 -4.22
C ARG A 335 9.32 -31.94 -4.46
N GLN A 336 9.18 -30.67 -4.08
CA GLN A 336 10.25 -29.69 -4.22
C GLN A 336 11.21 -29.74 -3.03
N LEU A 337 10.70 -29.98 -1.83
CA LEU A 337 11.51 -30.20 -0.63
C LEU A 337 12.38 -31.45 -0.72
N GLU A 338 11.91 -32.51 -1.39
CA GLU A 338 12.70 -33.70 -1.71
C GLU A 338 13.92 -33.38 -2.60
N LYS A 339 13.81 -32.36 -3.46
CA LYS A 339 14.89 -31.93 -4.37
C LYS A 339 15.89 -31.00 -3.70
N GLY A 340 15.52 -30.37 -2.58
CA GLY A 340 16.37 -29.44 -1.86
C GLY A 340 15.59 -28.28 -1.24
N ASN A 341 16.31 -27.21 -0.91
CA ASN A 341 15.76 -26.09 -0.17
C ASN A 341 14.64 -25.36 -0.93
N LEU A 342 13.65 -24.85 -0.21
CA LEU A 342 12.49 -24.15 -0.78
C LEU A 342 12.17 -22.89 0.02
N ALA A 343 11.68 -21.84 -0.63
CA ALA A 343 11.17 -20.65 0.02
C ALA A 343 9.63 -20.57 -0.09
N VAL A 344 8.98 -20.27 1.03
CA VAL A 344 7.53 -20.04 1.11
C VAL A 344 7.22 -18.77 1.88
N CYS A 345 6.22 -18.05 1.39
CA CYS A 345 5.64 -16.88 2.05
C CYS A 345 4.22 -17.23 2.53
N PRO A 346 4.03 -17.69 3.78
CA PRO A 346 2.77 -18.26 4.25
C PRO A 346 1.62 -17.24 4.38
N GLU A 347 1.91 -15.94 4.32
CA GLU A 347 0.90 -14.86 4.20
C GLU A 347 0.08 -14.97 2.90
N GLY A 348 0.66 -15.55 1.84
CA GLY A 348 0.02 -15.72 0.53
C GLY A 348 -0.22 -14.42 -0.27
N THR A 349 0.07 -13.26 0.31
CA THR A 349 0.09 -11.94 -0.34
C THR A 349 1.06 -11.03 0.39
N THR A 350 1.51 -9.97 -0.26
CA THR A 350 2.42 -9.01 0.36
C THR A 350 1.71 -8.15 1.39
N CYS A 351 2.36 -7.76 2.48
CA CYS A 351 1.91 -6.67 3.34
C CYS A 351 2.99 -5.58 3.34
N ARG A 352 2.61 -4.30 3.39
CA ARG A 352 3.55 -3.16 3.35
C ARG A 352 3.62 -2.38 4.65
N GLU A 353 2.55 -2.42 5.44
CA GLU A 353 2.46 -1.83 6.77
C GLU A 353 3.09 -2.76 7.82
N PRO A 354 3.44 -2.27 9.02
CA PRO A 354 4.14 -3.04 10.06
C PRO A 354 3.25 -4.09 10.74
N PHE A 355 2.57 -4.89 9.92
CA PHE A 355 1.71 -6.00 10.30
C PHE A 355 2.11 -7.26 9.52
N LEU A 356 1.95 -8.41 10.15
CA LEU A 356 1.99 -9.71 9.48
C LEU A 356 0.58 -10.29 9.35
N LEU A 357 0.24 -10.73 8.14
CA LEU A 357 -1.02 -11.44 7.91
C LEU A 357 -0.98 -12.83 8.52
N ARG A 358 -2.17 -13.42 8.70
CA ARG A 358 -2.29 -14.78 9.23
C ARG A 358 -1.54 -15.76 8.34
N PHE A 359 -0.67 -16.55 8.95
CA PHE A 359 0.09 -17.58 8.22
C PHE A 359 -0.79 -18.80 7.92
N SER A 360 -0.67 -19.33 6.70
CA SER A 360 -1.19 -20.67 6.40
C SER A 360 -0.40 -21.73 7.17
N ALA A 361 -1.10 -22.67 7.80
CA ALA A 361 -0.48 -23.78 8.53
C ALA A 361 0.13 -24.86 7.62
N LEU A 362 -0.15 -24.80 6.31
CA LEU A 362 0.25 -25.84 5.36
C LEU A 362 1.75 -26.14 5.42
N PHE A 363 2.62 -25.13 5.57
CA PHE A 363 4.07 -25.39 5.58
C PHE A 363 4.52 -26.23 6.78
N ALA A 364 3.86 -26.10 7.93
CA ALA A 364 4.21 -26.81 9.16
C ALA A 364 3.87 -28.30 9.09
N GLU A 365 2.94 -28.69 8.22
CA GLU A 365 2.54 -30.10 8.00
C GLU A 365 3.52 -30.86 7.10
N LEU A 366 4.39 -30.16 6.39
CA LEU A 366 5.16 -30.73 5.29
C LEU A 366 6.61 -31.04 5.66
N THR A 367 7.15 -30.40 6.70
CA THR A 367 8.52 -30.60 7.17
C THR A 367 8.73 -30.00 8.55
N ASP A 368 9.61 -30.62 9.34
CA ASP A 368 10.11 -30.06 10.60
C ASP A 368 11.36 -29.18 10.39
N ARG A 369 11.98 -29.22 9.21
CA ARG A 369 13.18 -28.44 8.88
C ARG A 369 12.81 -27.03 8.43
N ILE A 370 12.37 -26.22 9.39
CA ILE A 370 11.87 -24.86 9.14
C ILE A 370 12.89 -23.82 9.60
N VAL A 371 13.29 -22.92 8.69
CA VAL A 371 14.11 -21.75 9.00
C VAL A 371 13.26 -20.48 8.79
N PRO A 372 12.86 -19.79 9.86
CA PRO A 372 12.18 -18.50 9.73
C PRO A 372 13.13 -17.42 9.22
N VAL A 373 12.68 -16.63 8.25
CA VAL A 373 13.43 -15.51 7.70
C VAL A 373 12.57 -14.25 7.70
N ALA A 374 13.00 -13.24 8.44
CA ALA A 374 12.32 -11.96 8.44
C ALA A 374 12.83 -11.11 7.27
N MET A 375 11.95 -10.88 6.30
CA MET A 375 12.17 -10.02 5.15
C MET A 375 11.57 -8.64 5.42
N ASN A 376 12.33 -7.59 5.16
CA ASN A 376 11.83 -6.22 5.19
C ASN A 376 12.46 -5.37 4.08
N TYR A 377 11.79 -4.28 3.73
CA TYR A 377 12.28 -3.34 2.73
C TYR A 377 11.98 -1.90 3.14
N ARG A 378 12.84 -0.98 2.72
CA ARG A 378 12.66 0.47 2.86
C ARG A 378 12.83 1.14 1.51
N VAL A 379 11.90 2.00 1.17
CA VAL A 379 11.82 2.72 -0.11
C VAL A 379 11.49 4.17 0.15
N GLY A 380 11.89 5.03 -0.79
CA GLY A 380 11.72 6.48 -0.66
C GLY A 380 10.48 6.97 -1.39
N PHE A 381 10.38 6.70 -2.69
CA PHE A 381 9.34 7.30 -3.56
C PHE A 381 8.22 6.34 -3.89
N PHE A 382 8.55 5.07 -4.16
CA PHE A 382 7.61 4.14 -4.75
C PHE A 382 7.46 2.84 -3.97
N HIS A 383 6.21 2.48 -3.69
CA HIS A 383 5.86 1.16 -3.21
C HIS A 383 6.08 0.10 -4.29
N ALA A 384 6.70 -1.00 -3.88
CA ALA A 384 7.08 -2.10 -4.74
C ALA A 384 5.90 -2.93 -5.25
N THR A 385 4.71 -2.80 -4.66
CA THR A 385 3.57 -3.66 -5.00
C THR A 385 2.30 -2.85 -5.15
N THR A 386 1.39 -3.31 -6.00
CA THR A 386 0.00 -2.86 -5.96
C THR A 386 -0.98 -4.02 -6.08
N ALA A 387 -2.16 -3.94 -5.48
CA ALA A 387 -3.20 -4.96 -5.57
C ALA A 387 -3.97 -4.86 -6.90
N ARG A 388 -4.29 -3.64 -7.34
CA ARG A 388 -5.03 -3.34 -8.57
C ARG A 388 -4.17 -3.12 -9.81
N GLY A 389 -2.93 -2.66 -9.63
CA GLY A 389 -2.07 -2.30 -10.75
C GLY A 389 -1.45 -3.50 -11.48
N TRP A 390 -0.80 -3.21 -12.61
CA TRP A 390 -0.14 -4.25 -13.40
C TRP A 390 1.07 -4.81 -12.64
N LYS A 391 0.95 -6.05 -12.14
CA LYS A 391 1.95 -6.75 -11.32
C LYS A 391 3.35 -6.84 -11.93
N ALA A 392 3.48 -6.78 -13.26
CA ALA A 392 4.79 -6.76 -13.90
C ALA A 392 5.59 -5.48 -13.60
N MET A 393 4.92 -4.40 -13.18
CA MET A 393 5.56 -3.14 -12.82
C MET A 393 6.13 -3.13 -11.40
N ASP A 394 5.79 -4.12 -10.58
CA ASP A 394 6.23 -4.20 -9.18
C ASP A 394 7.76 -4.15 -9.04
N PRO A 395 8.57 -4.96 -9.77
CA PRO A 395 10.02 -4.85 -9.72
C PRO A 395 10.53 -3.52 -10.26
N ILE A 396 9.89 -2.95 -11.29
CA ILE A 396 10.33 -1.67 -11.87
C ILE A 396 10.18 -0.55 -10.84
N PHE A 397 9.00 -0.39 -10.22
CA PHE A 397 8.79 0.62 -9.19
C PHE A 397 9.70 0.42 -7.98
N PHE A 398 9.97 -0.83 -7.58
CA PHE A 398 10.95 -1.10 -6.54
C PHE A 398 12.33 -0.55 -6.91
N PHE A 399 12.84 -0.90 -8.10
CA PHE A 399 14.15 -0.46 -8.58
C PHE A 399 14.20 0.97 -9.11
N MET A 400 13.06 1.67 -9.26
CA MET A 400 13.03 3.11 -9.54
C MET A 400 13.37 3.95 -8.31
N ASN A 401 13.29 3.40 -7.09
CA ASN A 401 13.60 4.16 -5.90
C ASN A 401 15.06 4.66 -5.90
N PRO A 402 15.36 5.89 -5.45
CA PRO A 402 16.74 6.37 -5.41
C PRO A 402 17.65 5.47 -4.56
N ARG A 403 17.21 5.10 -3.35
CA ARG A 403 17.99 4.29 -2.40
C ARG A 403 17.17 3.17 -1.75
N PRO A 404 16.82 2.09 -2.48
CA PRO A 404 16.08 0.98 -1.92
C PRO A 404 16.97 0.18 -0.97
N VAL A 405 16.45 -0.13 0.21
CA VAL A 405 17.13 -1.00 1.19
C VAL A 405 16.32 -2.26 1.37
N TYR A 406 16.97 -3.41 1.30
CA TYR A 406 16.41 -4.69 1.73
C TYR A 406 17.11 -5.16 2.99
N GLU A 407 16.33 -5.76 3.89
CA GLU A 407 16.82 -6.34 5.12
C GLU A 407 16.37 -7.80 5.20
N VAL A 408 17.32 -8.68 5.48
CA VAL A 408 17.11 -10.12 5.60
C VAL A 408 17.66 -10.53 6.96
N THR A 409 16.80 -11.01 7.84
CA THR A 409 17.20 -11.54 9.15
C THR A 409 16.92 -13.02 9.21
N PHE A 410 17.98 -13.83 9.31
CA PHE A 410 17.88 -15.26 9.53
C PHE A 410 17.70 -15.55 11.02
N LEU A 411 16.65 -16.30 11.35
CA LEU A 411 16.49 -16.89 12.67
C LEU A 411 17.04 -18.32 12.65
N ASN A 412 17.28 -18.88 13.84
CA ASN A 412 17.67 -20.27 13.97
C ASN A 412 16.59 -21.20 13.41
N GLN A 413 17.01 -22.37 12.90
CA GLN A 413 16.08 -23.43 12.56
C GLN A 413 15.22 -23.75 13.79
N LEU A 414 13.93 -23.99 13.57
CA LEU A 414 13.05 -24.39 14.67
C LEU A 414 13.58 -25.66 15.33
N PRO A 415 13.64 -25.71 16.67
CA PRO A 415 13.95 -26.93 17.38
C PRO A 415 12.75 -27.90 17.27
N MET A 416 12.99 -29.21 17.40
CA MET A 416 11.96 -30.24 17.19
C MET A 416 10.74 -30.06 18.11
N GLU A 417 10.96 -29.54 19.31
CA GLU A 417 9.92 -29.24 20.30
C GLU A 417 8.99 -28.09 19.85
N ALA A 418 9.38 -27.32 18.83
CA ALA A 418 8.60 -26.25 18.24
C ALA A 418 7.93 -26.66 16.91
N THR A 419 8.02 -27.93 16.50
CA THR A 419 7.42 -28.43 15.26
C THR A 419 6.30 -29.44 15.53
N CYS A 420 5.61 -29.86 14.47
CA CYS A 420 4.50 -30.82 14.56
C CYS A 420 4.95 -32.20 15.06
N SER A 421 6.21 -32.58 14.86
CA SER A 421 6.80 -33.82 15.40
C SER A 421 6.75 -33.92 16.93
N SER A 422 6.60 -32.80 17.64
CA SER A 422 6.39 -32.79 19.10
C SER A 422 4.92 -32.91 19.54
N GLY A 423 4.00 -33.17 18.60
CA GLY A 423 2.56 -33.23 18.86
C GLY A 423 1.83 -31.88 18.81
N LYS A 424 2.53 -30.78 18.48
CA LYS A 424 1.91 -29.46 18.26
C LYS A 424 1.03 -29.46 17.02
N SER A 425 -0.08 -28.72 17.08
CA SER A 425 -0.90 -28.54 15.88
C SER A 425 -0.14 -27.69 14.84
N PRO A 426 -0.36 -27.92 13.53
CA PRO A 426 0.22 -27.08 12.49
C PRO A 426 -0.13 -25.59 12.63
N HIS A 427 -1.31 -25.29 13.17
CA HIS A 427 -1.74 -23.93 13.45
C HIS A 427 -0.92 -23.29 14.57
N ASP A 428 -0.59 -24.03 15.62
CA ASP A 428 0.25 -23.52 16.72
C ASP A 428 1.66 -23.21 16.23
N VAL A 429 2.23 -24.09 15.40
CA VAL A 429 3.54 -23.87 14.77
C VAL A 429 3.49 -22.64 13.88
N ALA A 430 2.47 -22.49 13.03
CA ALA A 430 2.34 -21.32 12.15
C ALA A 430 2.18 -20.01 12.93
N ASN A 431 1.36 -20.01 13.98
CA ASN A 431 1.17 -18.86 14.86
C ASN A 431 2.45 -18.52 15.63
N TYR A 432 3.20 -19.53 16.09
CA TYR A 432 4.49 -19.34 16.72
C TYR A 432 5.50 -18.68 15.76
N VAL A 433 5.62 -19.21 14.53
CA VAL A 433 6.50 -18.64 13.50
C VAL A 433 6.09 -17.21 13.13
N GLN A 434 4.79 -16.93 13.02
CA GLN A 434 4.29 -15.57 12.79
C GLN A 434 4.72 -14.63 13.91
N ARG A 435 4.56 -15.03 15.18
CA ARG A 435 4.92 -14.22 16.36
C ARG A 435 6.42 -13.93 16.44
N ILE A 436 7.29 -14.91 16.23
CA ILE A 436 8.75 -14.68 16.31
C ILE A 436 9.24 -13.77 15.17
N LEU A 437 8.66 -13.90 13.98
CA LEU A 437 8.98 -13.02 12.85
C LEU A 437 8.45 -11.60 13.08
N ALA A 438 7.23 -11.47 13.62
CA ALA A 438 6.66 -10.18 13.99
C ALA A 438 7.51 -9.48 15.06
N ALA A 439 7.88 -10.18 16.12
CA ALA A 439 8.74 -9.66 17.19
C ALA A 439 10.12 -9.23 16.66
N THR A 440 10.71 -10.01 15.75
CA THR A 440 12.00 -9.68 15.11
C THR A 440 11.93 -8.38 14.28
N LEU A 441 10.78 -8.10 13.66
CA LEU A 441 10.56 -6.91 12.84
C LEU A 441 9.97 -5.72 13.63
N GLY A 442 9.53 -5.93 14.87
CA GLY A 442 8.73 -4.95 15.62
C GLY A 442 7.34 -4.73 15.02
N PHE A 443 6.76 -5.78 14.40
CA PHE A 443 5.45 -5.73 13.75
C PHE A 443 4.36 -6.35 14.62
N GLU A 444 3.11 -6.04 14.29
CA GLU A 444 1.94 -6.65 14.94
C GLU A 444 1.40 -7.84 14.14
N CYS A 445 1.02 -8.91 14.83
CA CYS A 445 0.34 -10.05 14.21
C CYS A 445 -1.15 -9.73 13.98
N THR A 446 -1.68 -10.14 12.84
CA THR A 446 -3.11 -10.01 12.55
C THR A 446 -3.72 -11.36 12.19
N ASN A 447 -5.04 -11.46 12.36
CA ASN A 447 -5.84 -12.59 11.85
C ASN A 447 -6.34 -12.36 10.42
N PHE A 448 -6.02 -11.22 9.81
CA PHE A 448 -6.42 -10.91 8.45
C PHE A 448 -5.75 -11.85 7.46
N THR A 449 -6.55 -12.30 6.50
CA THR A 449 -6.12 -13.18 5.43
C THR A 449 -5.89 -12.40 4.14
N ARG A 450 -5.32 -13.10 3.15
CA ARG A 450 -5.28 -12.61 1.76
C ARG A 450 -6.66 -12.18 1.27
N LYS A 451 -7.74 -12.92 1.55
CA LYS A 451 -9.08 -12.60 1.06
C LYS A 451 -9.56 -11.26 1.60
N ASP A 452 -9.35 -11.03 2.90
CA ASP A 452 -9.73 -9.78 3.57
C ASP A 452 -9.03 -8.57 2.94
N LYS A 453 -7.73 -8.70 2.69
CA LYS A 453 -6.95 -7.67 1.99
C LYS A 453 -7.56 -7.32 0.62
N TYR A 454 -7.80 -8.32 -0.22
CA TYR A 454 -8.30 -8.05 -1.58
C TYR A 454 -9.74 -7.54 -1.57
N ARG A 455 -10.57 -7.98 -0.62
CA ARG A 455 -11.94 -7.48 -0.46
C ARG A 455 -11.93 -5.99 -0.09
N ILE A 456 -11.04 -5.58 0.81
CA ILE A 456 -10.88 -4.17 1.20
C ILE A 456 -10.30 -3.34 0.05
N LEU A 457 -9.23 -3.78 -0.60
CA LEU A 457 -8.53 -2.95 -1.60
C LEU A 457 -9.21 -2.94 -2.97
N ALA A 458 -9.66 -4.10 -3.44
CA ALA A 458 -10.09 -4.31 -4.82
C ALA A 458 -11.55 -4.76 -4.96
N GLY A 459 -12.27 -4.97 -3.85
CA GLY A 459 -13.66 -5.44 -3.88
C GLY A 459 -13.83 -6.87 -4.41
N ASN A 460 -12.77 -7.68 -4.42
CA ASN A 460 -12.78 -9.06 -4.91
C ASN A 460 -11.93 -9.97 -4.02
N ASP A 461 -11.99 -11.29 -4.22
CA ASP A 461 -11.24 -12.28 -3.41
C ASP A 461 -9.79 -12.50 -3.87
N GLY A 462 -9.27 -11.64 -4.74
CA GLY A 462 -7.95 -11.77 -5.35
C GLY A 462 -7.89 -12.84 -6.45
N ILE A 463 -9.03 -13.22 -7.01
CA ILE A 463 -9.13 -13.99 -8.26
C ILE A 463 -9.33 -12.97 -9.37
N VAL A 464 -8.26 -12.67 -10.11
CA VAL A 464 -8.31 -11.72 -11.22
C VAL A 464 -8.47 -12.51 -12.52
N SER A 465 -9.59 -12.34 -13.22
CA SER A 465 -9.69 -12.66 -14.64
C SER A 465 -8.73 -11.73 -15.38
N GLN A 466 -7.86 -12.28 -16.23
CA GLN A 466 -6.87 -11.50 -16.98
C GLN A 466 -7.60 -10.60 -18.00
N ASN A 467 -8.04 -9.42 -17.59
CA ASN A 467 -8.52 -8.42 -18.52
C ASN A 467 -7.33 -7.69 -19.13
N SER A 468 -7.14 -7.93 -20.42
CA SER A 468 -6.18 -7.27 -21.28
C SER A 468 -6.71 -5.89 -21.68
N SER A 469 -6.35 -4.84 -20.95
CA SER A 469 -6.54 -3.47 -21.43
C SER A 469 -5.20 -2.72 -21.48
N THR A 470 -4.77 -2.53 -22.73
CA THR A 470 -4.02 -1.38 -23.28
C THR A 470 -2.75 -0.89 -22.58
N ASN A 471 -1.61 -1.35 -23.10
CA ASN A 471 -0.36 -0.57 -23.18
C ASN A 471 0.57 -1.17 -24.24
N TYR A 472 0.26 -0.90 -25.51
CA TYR A 472 0.97 -1.44 -26.68
C TYR A 472 2.44 -0.99 -26.74
N GLY A 473 2.73 0.26 -26.34
CA GLY A 473 4.09 0.81 -26.32
C GLY A 473 5.01 0.14 -25.29
N ILE A 474 4.51 -0.13 -24.08
CA ILE A 474 5.28 -0.84 -23.05
C ILE A 474 5.46 -2.32 -23.43
N LYS A 475 4.45 -2.96 -24.04
CA LYS A 475 4.60 -4.32 -24.57
C LYS A 475 5.71 -4.44 -25.61
N LYS A 476 5.85 -3.46 -26.51
CA LYS A 476 6.90 -3.45 -27.55
C LYS A 476 8.30 -3.26 -26.96
N LEU A 477 8.47 -2.32 -26.02
CA LEU A 477 9.74 -2.13 -25.30
C LEU A 477 10.11 -3.37 -24.48
N VAL A 478 9.14 -3.96 -23.79
CA VAL A 478 9.33 -5.19 -23.03
C VAL A 478 9.66 -6.37 -23.94
N SER A 479 9.04 -6.51 -25.12
CA SER A 479 9.38 -7.58 -26.06
C SER A 479 10.80 -7.45 -26.62
N THR A 480 11.24 -6.23 -26.93
CA THR A 480 12.61 -5.97 -27.38
C THR A 480 13.63 -6.27 -26.27
N PHE A 481 13.33 -5.83 -25.04
CA PHE A 481 14.15 -6.14 -23.87
C PHE A 481 14.23 -7.65 -23.60
N LEU A 482 13.10 -8.36 -23.68
CA LEU A 482 13.03 -9.81 -23.53
C LEU A 482 13.88 -10.55 -24.56
N HIS A 483 13.90 -10.08 -25.81
CA HIS A 483 14.74 -10.68 -26.85
C HIS A 483 16.22 -10.53 -26.50
N VAL A 484 16.67 -9.35 -26.08
CA VAL A 484 18.07 -9.09 -25.71
C VAL A 484 18.50 -9.91 -24.49
N VAL A 485 17.67 -9.95 -23.44
CA VAL A 485 17.96 -10.70 -22.21
C VAL A 485 17.94 -12.22 -22.46
N SER A 486 16.99 -12.72 -23.25
CA SER A 486 16.91 -14.14 -23.64
C SER A 486 18.17 -14.61 -24.38
N THR A 487 18.63 -13.82 -25.35
CA THR A 487 19.80 -14.17 -26.16
C THR A 487 21.09 -14.14 -25.36
N ARG A 488 21.27 -13.16 -24.46
CA ARG A 488 22.45 -13.10 -23.58
C ARG A 488 22.44 -14.15 -22.47
N LYS A 489 21.28 -14.50 -21.90
CA LYS A 489 21.18 -15.55 -20.87
C LYS A 489 21.63 -16.91 -21.43
N LYS A 490 21.27 -17.22 -22.68
CA LYS A 490 21.75 -18.43 -23.38
C LYS A 490 23.27 -18.40 -23.60
N MET A 491 23.81 -17.24 -23.99
CA MET A 491 25.24 -17.07 -24.27
C MET A 491 26.12 -17.12 -23.01
N ILE A 492 25.65 -16.60 -21.87
CA ILE A 492 26.41 -16.65 -20.61
C ILE A 492 26.29 -18.03 -19.94
N MET A 493 25.14 -18.70 -20.06
CA MET A 493 24.98 -20.10 -19.64
C MET A 493 25.76 -21.11 -20.50
N SER A 494 26.36 -20.70 -21.62
CA SER A 494 27.30 -21.54 -22.38
C SER A 494 28.76 -21.24 -22.07
N LEU A 495 29.05 -20.22 -21.24
CA LEU A 495 30.39 -19.79 -20.84
C LEU A 495 30.75 -20.23 -19.39
N PHE A 496 29.81 -20.87 -18.71
CA PHE A 496 29.92 -21.51 -17.39
C PHE A 496 29.02 -22.75 -17.39
#